data_AF-A0A9P3MLZ7-F1
#
_entry.id   AF-A0A9P3MLZ7-F1
#
_cell.length_a   1.000
_cell.length_b   1.000
_cell.length_c   1.000
_cell.angle_alpha   90.00
_cell.angle_beta   90.00
_cell.angle_gamma   90.00
#
_symmetry.space_group_name_H-M   'P 1'
#
loop_
_entity.id
_entity.type
_entity.pdbx_description
1 polymer ?
#
loop_
_entity_poly.entity_id
_entity_poly.type
_entity_poly.pdbx_seq_one_letter_code
_entity_poly.pdbx_strand_id
1 'polypeptide(L)'
;LGRQAANTKLSSHKTVRRIRVRGGNYKFRALRLDTGNYAWGSEAVTRKTRILDVAYNASNNELVRTQTLVKNAIIQVDAAPFRQWYQQHYGVDLGKKKAKGGKKEGEEEEKAEGEAGEEVKKVSAHVKRKHEQRLATHKLDPHLEDQFAAGRLYACIASRPGQCGRCDGYILEGKELEFYVKKMQKKKGKSAA
;
A
#
# COMPACT_ATOMS: atom_id res chain seq x y z
N LEU A 1 -13.60 30.86 -14.85
CA LEU A 1 -14.30 29.78 -15.61
C LEU A 1 -14.10 28.45 -14.90
N GLY A 2 -15.20 27.80 -14.48
CA GLY A 2 -15.17 26.43 -13.93
C GLY A 2 -15.10 25.37 -15.03
N ARG A 3 -14.71 24.13 -14.69
CA ARG A 3 -14.79 22.96 -15.58
C ARG A 3 -15.43 21.81 -14.81
N GLN A 4 -16.09 20.90 -15.51
CA GLN A 4 -16.62 19.67 -14.92
C GLN A 4 -15.53 18.88 -14.17
N ALA A 5 -15.93 18.18 -13.11
CA ALA A 5 -15.04 17.35 -12.30
C ALA A 5 -14.47 16.17 -13.12
N ALA A 6 -13.34 15.63 -12.66
CA ALA A 6 -12.67 14.52 -13.34
C ALA A 6 -13.27 13.15 -12.99
N ASN A 7 -13.79 12.99 -11.76
CA ASN A 7 -14.32 11.73 -11.23
C ASN A 7 -13.45 10.52 -11.54
N THR A 8 -12.15 10.62 -11.23
CA THR A 8 -11.14 9.60 -11.54
C THR A 8 -11.53 8.26 -10.93
N LYS A 9 -11.68 7.22 -11.76
CA LYS A 9 -12.08 5.88 -11.33
C LYS A 9 -10.88 4.94 -11.22
N LEU A 10 -11.00 3.98 -10.30
CA LEU A 10 -10.09 2.85 -10.24
C LEU A 10 -10.32 1.93 -11.45
N SER A 11 -9.31 1.82 -12.34
CA SER A 11 -9.37 0.93 -13.51
C SER A 11 -7.99 0.79 -14.13
N SER A 12 -7.66 -0.43 -14.56
CA SER A 12 -6.39 -0.75 -15.25
C SER A 12 -6.26 -0.06 -16.61
N HIS A 13 -7.37 0.36 -17.22
CA HIS A 13 -7.36 1.12 -18.47
C HIS A 13 -7.01 2.59 -18.23
N LYS A 14 -5.74 2.84 -17.91
CA LYS A 14 -5.20 4.16 -17.61
C LYS A 14 -5.56 5.17 -18.69
N THR A 15 -6.29 6.20 -18.30
CA THR A 15 -6.77 7.26 -19.21
C THR A 15 -6.52 8.62 -18.57
N VAL A 16 -5.64 9.42 -19.19
CA VAL A 16 -5.30 10.77 -18.73
C VAL A 16 -5.42 11.74 -19.90
N ARG A 17 -6.25 12.79 -19.75
CA ARG A 17 -6.43 13.82 -20.78
C ARG A 17 -5.64 15.07 -20.44
N ARG A 18 -4.90 15.61 -21.42
CA ARG A 18 -4.23 16.91 -21.32
C ARG A 18 -5.25 18.02 -21.56
N ILE A 19 -5.27 19.04 -20.69
CA ILE A 19 -6.21 20.16 -20.77
C ILE A 19 -5.42 21.47 -20.81
N ARG A 20 -5.63 22.27 -21.86
CA ARG A 20 -5.08 23.63 -21.95
C ARG A 20 -5.75 24.55 -20.93
N VAL A 21 -4.96 25.35 -20.23
CA VAL A 21 -5.44 26.36 -19.28
C VAL A 21 -4.89 27.74 -19.62
N ARG A 22 -5.40 28.77 -18.94
CA ARG A 22 -4.99 30.18 -19.13
C ARG A 22 -3.47 30.33 -18.99
N GLY A 23 -2.89 31.27 -19.74
CA GLY A 23 -1.45 31.56 -19.71
C GLY A 23 -0.61 30.51 -20.44
N GLY A 24 -1.24 29.70 -21.31
CA GLY A 24 -0.52 28.75 -22.11
C GLY A 24 0.10 27.58 -21.32
N ASN A 25 -0.53 27.18 -20.22
CA ASN A 25 -0.13 26.01 -19.42
C ASN A 25 -1.03 24.80 -19.68
N TYR A 26 -0.65 23.65 -19.12
CA TYR A 26 -1.45 22.42 -19.19
C TYR A 26 -1.73 21.84 -17.80
N LYS A 27 -2.88 21.20 -17.67
CA LYS A 27 -3.21 20.29 -16.56
C LYS A 27 -3.49 18.90 -17.11
N PHE A 28 -3.35 17.89 -16.25
CA PHE A 28 -3.59 16.50 -16.61
C PHE A 28 -4.77 15.97 -15.81
N ARG A 29 -5.83 15.61 -16.53
CA ARG A 29 -7.05 15.08 -15.94
C ARG A 29 -7.04 13.57 -16.04
N ALA A 30 -6.75 12.90 -14.93
CA ALA A 30 -6.96 11.46 -14.84
C ALA A 30 -8.46 11.15 -14.85
N LEU A 31 -8.88 10.29 -15.77
CA LEU A 31 -10.23 9.69 -15.78
C LEU A 31 -10.20 8.29 -15.18
N ARG A 32 -9.12 7.54 -15.43
CA ARG A 32 -8.92 6.18 -14.93
C ARG A 32 -7.46 5.98 -14.54
N LEU A 33 -7.22 5.43 -13.35
CA LEU A 33 -5.90 5.06 -12.84
C LEU A 33 -6.03 3.80 -11.98
N ASP A 34 -4.99 2.99 -11.95
CA ASP A 34 -4.86 1.81 -11.08
C ASP A 34 -3.52 1.76 -10.35
N THR A 35 -2.60 2.67 -10.65
CA THR A 35 -1.23 2.65 -10.15
C THR A 35 -0.83 4.06 -9.73
N GLY A 36 0.04 4.11 -8.72
CA GLY A 36 0.52 5.35 -8.13
C GLY A 36 1.89 5.15 -7.51
N ASN A 37 2.55 6.26 -7.16
CA ASN A 37 3.80 6.21 -6.42
C ASN A 37 3.54 6.48 -4.93
N TYR A 38 3.89 5.51 -4.08
CA TYR A 38 3.60 5.57 -2.65
C TYR A 38 4.89 5.52 -1.85
N ALA A 39 5.02 6.45 -0.91
CA ALA A 39 6.14 6.53 0.01
C ALA A 39 5.84 5.77 1.32
N TRP A 40 6.75 4.93 1.74
CA TRP A 40 6.82 4.38 3.08
C TRP A 40 7.73 5.30 3.91
N GLY A 41 7.12 6.02 4.86
CA GLY A 41 7.74 7.14 5.56
C GLY A 41 8.87 6.72 6.50
N SER A 42 8.65 5.68 7.33
CA SER A 42 9.67 5.20 8.27
C SER A 42 10.94 4.73 7.57
N GLU A 43 10.77 4.05 6.42
CA GLU A 43 11.87 3.44 5.67
C GLU A 43 12.48 4.33 4.59
N ALA A 44 11.98 5.57 4.46
CA ALA A 44 12.37 6.51 3.41
C ALA A 44 12.38 5.88 2.00
N VAL A 45 11.44 4.97 1.73
CA VAL A 45 11.34 4.26 0.45
C VAL A 45 10.10 4.65 -0.30
N THR A 46 10.22 4.76 -1.62
CA THR A 46 9.10 5.06 -2.50
C THR A 46 9.02 3.99 -3.58
N ARG A 47 7.83 3.42 -3.77
CA ARG A 47 7.59 2.38 -4.77
C ARG A 47 6.31 2.65 -5.54
N LYS A 48 6.38 2.34 -6.84
CA LYS A 48 5.20 2.26 -7.67
C LYS A 48 4.43 0.98 -7.26
N THR A 49 3.19 1.15 -6.85
CA THR A 49 2.32 0.02 -6.48
C THR A 49 0.93 0.21 -7.09
N ARG A 50 0.21 -0.91 -7.19
CA ARG A 50 -1.16 -0.96 -7.67
C ARG A 50 -2.12 -0.60 -6.54
N ILE A 51 -3.12 0.21 -6.87
CA ILE A 51 -4.26 0.53 -6.03
C ILE A 51 -5.28 -0.60 -6.20
N LEU A 52 -5.72 -1.18 -5.09
CA LEU A 52 -6.64 -2.31 -5.06
C LEU A 52 -8.07 -1.87 -4.80
N ASP A 53 -8.27 -0.96 -3.85
CA ASP A 53 -9.60 -0.55 -3.38
C ASP A 53 -9.57 0.83 -2.73
N VAL A 54 -10.68 1.56 -2.77
CA VAL A 54 -10.91 2.77 -1.96
C VAL A 54 -11.64 2.38 -0.69
N ALA A 55 -10.98 2.47 0.45
CA ALA A 55 -11.51 1.95 1.73
C ALA A 55 -12.24 3.02 2.55
N TYR A 56 -11.75 4.27 2.54
CA TYR A 56 -12.36 5.35 3.32
C TYR A 56 -12.19 6.72 2.64
N ASN A 57 -13.18 7.58 2.85
CA ASN A 57 -13.15 8.96 2.42
C ASN A 57 -13.79 9.82 3.51
N ALA A 58 -13.10 10.88 3.93
CA ALA A 58 -13.58 11.76 5.00
C ALA A 58 -14.76 12.64 4.57
N SER A 59 -14.85 12.99 3.29
CA SER A 59 -15.80 14.00 2.79
C SER A 59 -17.12 13.41 2.33
N ASN A 60 -17.10 12.27 1.62
CA ASN A 60 -18.31 11.65 1.10
C ASN A 60 -18.16 10.14 0.93
N ASN A 61 -19.12 9.39 1.48
CA ASN A 61 -19.17 7.93 1.40
C ASN A 61 -19.46 7.40 -0.01
N GLU A 62 -20.16 8.16 -0.86
CA GLU A 62 -20.41 7.78 -2.26
C GLU A 62 -19.13 7.65 -3.08
N LEU A 63 -18.09 8.40 -2.71
CA LEU A 63 -16.79 8.30 -3.37
C LEU A 63 -16.10 6.96 -3.10
N VAL A 64 -16.36 6.37 -1.93
CA VAL A 64 -15.93 5.02 -1.58
C VAL A 64 -16.72 4.00 -2.39
N ARG A 65 -18.06 4.08 -2.36
CA ARG A 65 -18.96 3.14 -3.06
C ARG A 65 -18.68 3.08 -4.56
N THR A 66 -18.35 4.22 -5.17
CA THR A 66 -18.11 4.32 -6.60
C THR A 66 -16.63 4.23 -7.00
N GLN A 67 -15.73 3.86 -6.08
CA GLN A 67 -14.30 3.71 -6.34
C GLN A 67 -13.65 4.95 -6.99
N THR A 68 -13.96 6.13 -6.43
CA THR A 68 -13.46 7.42 -6.94
C THR A 68 -12.19 7.85 -6.20
N LEU A 69 -11.11 8.04 -6.95
CA LEU A 69 -9.82 8.46 -6.43
C LEU A 69 -9.77 9.99 -6.27
N VAL A 70 -9.64 10.45 -5.03
CA VAL A 70 -9.51 11.87 -4.68
C VAL A 70 -8.40 12.07 -3.64
N LYS A 71 -7.94 13.31 -3.52
CA LYS A 71 -6.97 13.68 -2.47
C LYS A 71 -7.52 13.33 -1.09
N ASN A 72 -6.65 12.82 -0.22
CA ASN A 72 -6.91 12.36 1.14
C ASN A 72 -7.88 11.17 1.26
N ALA A 73 -8.23 10.50 0.15
CA ALA A 73 -8.90 9.21 0.27
C ALA A 73 -7.90 8.16 0.78
N ILE A 74 -8.40 7.29 1.67
CA ILE A 74 -7.65 6.15 2.16
C ILE A 74 -7.98 4.96 1.27
N ILE A 75 -6.94 4.34 0.76
CA ILE A 75 -6.99 3.27 -0.22
C ILE A 75 -6.20 2.06 0.29
N GLN A 76 -6.47 0.90 -0.31
CA GLN A 76 -5.63 -0.28 -0.18
C GLN A 76 -4.69 -0.36 -1.38
N VAL A 77 -3.40 -0.55 -1.12
CA VAL A 77 -2.37 -0.75 -2.14
C VAL A 77 -1.70 -2.11 -1.96
N ASP A 78 -1.13 -2.65 -3.04
CA ASP A 78 -0.36 -3.89 -3.00
C ASP A 78 0.93 -3.72 -2.18
N ALA A 79 1.18 -4.67 -1.28
CA ALA A 79 2.34 -4.70 -0.39
C ALA A 79 3.60 -5.29 -1.05
N ALA A 80 3.47 -6.04 -2.15
CA ALA A 80 4.57 -6.80 -2.73
C ALA A 80 5.83 -5.97 -3.06
N PRO A 81 5.73 -4.75 -3.66
CA PRO A 81 6.90 -3.94 -3.94
C PRO A 81 7.69 -3.51 -2.69
N PHE A 82 6.99 -3.33 -1.56
CA PHE A 82 7.60 -2.95 -0.28
C PHE A 82 8.19 -4.16 0.43
N ARG A 83 7.51 -5.32 0.38
CA ARG A 83 8.02 -6.60 0.89
C ARG A 83 9.33 -6.98 0.21
N GLN A 84 9.37 -6.92 -1.13
CA GLN A 84 10.56 -7.23 -1.91
C GLN A 84 11.74 -6.30 -1.54
N TRP A 85 11.47 -5.01 -1.34
CA TRP A 85 12.50 -4.08 -0.89
C TRP A 85 12.98 -4.41 0.53
N TYR A 86 12.05 -4.70 1.45
CA TYR A 86 12.39 -5.00 2.84
C TYR A 86 13.25 -6.26 2.95
N GLN A 87 12.93 -7.30 2.17
CA GLN A 87 13.74 -8.50 2.06
C GLN A 87 15.15 -8.21 1.52
N GLN A 88 15.27 -7.36 0.49
CA GLN A 88 16.58 -6.97 -0.06
C GLN A 88 17.38 -6.10 0.93
N HIS A 89 16.71 -5.27 1.74
CA HIS A 89 17.37 -4.33 2.63
C HIS A 89 17.77 -4.94 3.96
N TYR A 90 16.88 -5.74 4.56
CA TYR A 90 17.03 -6.34 5.89
C TYR A 90 17.26 -7.85 5.86
N GLY A 91 17.00 -8.53 4.74
CA GLY A 91 17.11 -10.00 4.66
C GLY A 91 16.02 -10.74 5.42
N VAL A 92 14.96 -10.02 5.80
CA VAL A 92 13.81 -10.56 6.52
C VAL A 92 12.65 -10.62 5.55
N ASP A 93 12.00 -11.77 5.47
CA ASP A 93 10.78 -11.92 4.68
C ASP A 93 9.56 -11.52 5.51
N LEU A 94 8.79 -10.53 5.03
CA LEU A 94 7.59 -10.03 5.67
C LEU A 94 6.35 -10.73 5.12
N GLY A 95 5.46 -11.18 6.01
CA GLY A 95 4.15 -11.71 5.61
C GLY A 95 4.03 -13.24 5.64
N LYS A 96 5.03 -13.96 6.15
CA LYS A 96 4.82 -15.33 6.63
C LYS A 96 3.96 -15.26 7.88
N LYS A 97 2.70 -15.71 7.79
CA LYS A 97 1.85 -15.85 8.97
C LYS A 97 2.52 -16.81 9.95
N LYS A 98 3.00 -16.32 11.09
CA LYS A 98 3.23 -17.20 12.24
C LYS A 98 1.85 -17.70 12.68
N ALA A 99 1.56 -18.98 12.44
CA ALA A 99 0.35 -19.62 12.95
C ALA A 99 0.28 -19.42 14.47
N LYS A 100 -0.69 -18.64 14.93
CA LYS A 100 -0.96 -18.46 16.37
C LYS A 100 -2.00 -19.49 16.81
N GLY A 101 -1.51 -20.59 17.39
CA GLY A 101 -2.25 -21.43 18.33
C GLY A 101 -2.77 -22.77 17.79
N GLY A 102 -2.06 -23.85 18.11
CA GLY A 102 -2.58 -25.22 18.02
C GLY A 102 -1.47 -26.25 17.81
N LYS A 103 -1.22 -27.06 18.85
CA LYS A 103 -0.47 -28.34 18.94
C LYS A 103 0.40 -28.80 17.76
N LYS A 104 1.62 -29.24 18.13
CA LYS A 104 2.41 -30.31 17.50
C LYS A 104 1.54 -31.26 16.67
N GLU A 105 1.62 -31.16 15.36
CA GLU A 105 1.37 -32.20 14.36
C GLU A 105 1.67 -31.55 13.01
N GLY A 106 2.84 -31.86 12.46
CA GLY A 106 3.35 -31.23 11.24
C GLY A 106 4.86 -31.21 11.10
N GLU A 107 5.58 -32.17 11.71
CA GLU A 107 7.02 -32.40 11.44
C GLU A 107 7.25 -33.09 10.07
N GLU A 108 6.22 -33.30 9.25
CA GLU A 108 6.34 -33.99 7.95
C GLU A 108 5.99 -33.13 6.72
N GLU A 109 5.39 -31.94 6.86
CA GLU A 109 5.28 -30.98 5.74
C GLU A 109 6.46 -29.99 5.67
N GLU A 110 7.37 -30.02 6.65
CA GLU A 110 8.58 -29.19 6.68
C GLU A 110 9.65 -29.62 5.64
N LYS A 111 9.43 -30.72 4.92
CA LYS A 111 10.35 -31.26 3.90
C LYS A 111 9.84 -31.23 2.45
N ALA A 112 8.60 -30.83 2.19
CA ALA A 112 8.03 -30.88 0.83
C ALA A 112 7.87 -29.51 0.12
N GLU A 113 7.79 -28.40 0.85
CA GLU A 113 7.80 -27.03 0.26
C GLU A 113 9.15 -26.31 0.40
N GLY A 114 10.19 -27.02 0.87
CA GLY A 114 11.57 -26.52 0.94
C GLY A 114 12.33 -26.51 -0.41
N GLU A 115 11.72 -26.99 -1.50
CA GLU A 115 12.43 -27.23 -2.78
C GLU A 115 11.85 -26.50 -4.01
N ALA A 116 10.84 -25.65 -3.87
CA ALA A 116 10.27 -24.93 -5.01
C ALA A 116 10.37 -23.40 -4.84
N GLY A 117 11.58 -22.87 -5.01
CA GLY A 117 11.75 -21.51 -5.55
C GLY A 117 12.12 -20.40 -4.58
N GLU A 118 12.97 -20.65 -3.60
CA GLU A 118 13.85 -19.58 -3.11
C GLU A 118 15.22 -20.16 -2.85
N GLU A 119 16.09 -20.12 -3.87
CA GLU A 119 17.52 -20.14 -3.63
C GLU A 119 17.79 -19.11 -2.54
N VAL A 120 18.05 -19.57 -1.31
CA VAL A 120 18.71 -18.79 -0.29
C VAL A 120 20.07 -18.47 -0.89
N LYS A 121 20.13 -17.40 -1.70
CA LYS A 121 21.36 -16.90 -2.29
C LYS A 121 22.34 -16.86 -1.14
N LYS A 122 23.39 -17.69 -1.20
CA LYS A 122 24.41 -17.75 -0.15
C LYS A 122 24.98 -16.35 -0.02
N VAL A 123 24.41 -15.58 0.91
CA VAL A 123 24.77 -14.17 1.05
C VAL A 123 26.13 -14.15 1.72
N SER A 124 27.04 -13.35 1.18
CA SER A 124 28.39 -13.25 1.73
C SER A 124 28.33 -12.81 3.21
N ALA A 125 29.33 -13.22 3.99
CA ALA A 125 29.41 -12.86 5.41
C ALA A 125 29.33 -11.33 5.64
N HIS A 126 29.83 -10.54 4.69
CA HIS A 126 29.76 -9.08 4.73
C HIS A 126 28.32 -8.55 4.67
N VAL A 127 27.49 -9.13 3.82
CA VAL A 127 26.09 -8.70 3.69
C VAL A 127 25.27 -9.14 4.91
N LYS A 128 25.50 -10.34 5.44
CA LYS A 128 24.86 -10.79 6.69
C LYS A 128 25.11 -9.81 7.84
N ARG A 129 26.37 -9.42 8.04
CA ARG A 129 26.76 -8.41 9.03
C ARG A 129 26.05 -7.07 8.81
N LYS A 130 25.91 -6.63 7.54
CA LYS A 130 25.19 -5.40 7.19
C LYS A 130 23.70 -5.48 7.52
N HIS A 131 23.08 -6.63 7.28
CA HIS A 131 21.67 -6.87 7.58
C HIS A 131 21.42 -6.88 9.09
N GLU A 132 22.25 -7.58 9.84
CA GLU A 132 22.20 -7.61 11.32
C GLU A 132 22.35 -6.20 11.91
N GLN A 133 23.31 -5.41 11.41
CA GLN A 133 23.51 -4.03 11.87
C GLN A 133 22.27 -3.15 11.64
N ARG A 134 21.59 -3.32 10.50
CA ARG A 134 20.36 -2.57 10.18
C ARG A 134 19.18 -3.04 11.02
N LEU A 135 19.07 -4.35 11.24
CA LEU A 135 17.96 -4.94 11.98
C LEU A 135 18.02 -4.62 13.48
N ALA A 136 19.23 -4.47 14.04
CA ALA A 136 19.42 -4.17 15.46
C ALA A 136 18.66 -2.92 15.94
N THR A 137 18.52 -1.91 15.07
CA THR A 137 17.83 -0.66 15.39
C THR A 137 16.38 -0.62 14.90
N HIS A 138 15.94 -1.63 14.15
CA HIS A 138 14.67 -1.57 13.41
C HIS A 138 13.63 -2.52 13.98
N LYS A 139 12.44 -1.98 14.27
CA LYS A 139 11.26 -2.74 14.71
C LYS A 139 10.04 -2.22 13.96
N LEU A 140 9.37 -3.12 13.24
CA LEU A 140 8.15 -2.81 12.50
C LEU A 140 6.95 -2.65 13.46
N ASP A 141 6.01 -1.77 13.12
CA ASP A 141 4.76 -1.63 13.88
C ASP A 141 3.88 -2.90 13.70
N PRO A 142 3.30 -3.46 14.78
CA PRO A 142 2.48 -4.66 14.70
C PRO A 142 1.29 -4.55 13.73
N HIS A 143 0.64 -3.39 13.61
CA HIS A 143 -0.48 -3.21 12.68
C HIS A 143 -0.02 -3.20 11.22
N LEU A 144 1.24 -2.83 10.99
CA LEU A 144 1.84 -2.85 9.67
C LEU A 144 2.29 -4.27 9.31
N GLU A 145 2.80 -5.04 10.27
CA GLU A 145 3.07 -6.49 10.11
C GLU A 145 1.83 -7.27 9.68
N ASP A 146 0.69 -7.04 10.35
CA ASP A 146 -0.59 -7.68 10.01
C ASP A 146 -1.03 -7.35 8.57
N GLN A 147 -0.79 -6.12 8.11
CA GLN A 147 -1.10 -5.68 6.75
C GLN A 147 -0.16 -6.31 5.71
N PHE A 148 1.12 -6.43 6.02
CA PHE A 148 2.07 -7.16 5.18
C PHE A 148 1.69 -8.64 5.06
N ALA A 149 1.21 -9.27 6.13
CA ALA A 149 0.68 -10.64 6.10
C ALA A 149 -0.63 -10.76 5.30
N ALA A 150 -1.47 -9.71 5.31
CA ALA A 150 -2.65 -9.64 4.44
C ALA A 150 -2.32 -9.34 2.97
N GLY A 151 -1.08 -8.96 2.64
CA GLY A 151 -0.64 -8.62 1.29
C GLY A 151 -1.10 -7.26 0.78
N ARG A 152 -1.68 -6.42 1.66
CA ARG A 152 -2.23 -5.12 1.28
C ARG A 152 -2.00 -4.10 2.39
N LEU A 153 -1.56 -2.90 2.00
CA LEU A 153 -1.28 -1.79 2.91
C LEU A 153 -2.33 -0.70 2.75
N TYR A 154 -2.71 -0.03 3.84
CA TYR A 154 -3.48 1.19 3.78
C TYR A 154 -2.57 2.37 3.44
N ALA A 155 -3.01 3.20 2.51
CA ALA A 155 -2.28 4.38 2.07
C ALA A 155 -3.23 5.57 1.93
N CYS A 156 -2.70 6.78 2.09
CA CYS A 156 -3.40 8.04 1.86
C CYS A 156 -2.95 8.66 0.55
N ILE A 157 -3.89 9.08 -0.30
CA ILE A 157 -3.58 9.81 -1.53
C ILE A 157 -3.24 11.27 -1.18
N ALA A 158 -2.00 11.69 -1.41
CA ALA A 158 -1.57 13.07 -1.18
C ALA A 158 -1.69 13.96 -2.43
N SER A 159 -1.70 13.35 -3.63
CA SER A 159 -1.83 14.06 -4.90
C SER A 159 -3.27 14.45 -5.24
N ARG A 160 -3.45 15.20 -6.34
CA ARG A 160 -4.78 15.58 -6.89
C ARG A 160 -4.95 14.99 -8.30
N PRO A 161 -5.46 13.75 -8.45
CA PRO A 161 -5.51 13.04 -9.73
C PRO A 161 -6.17 13.83 -10.88
N GLY A 162 -7.24 14.57 -10.60
CA GLY A 162 -7.92 15.38 -11.61
C GLY A 162 -7.18 16.64 -12.09
N GLN A 163 -6.06 17.01 -11.46
CA GLN A 163 -5.25 18.18 -11.81
C GLN A 163 -3.87 17.79 -12.35
N CYS A 164 -3.21 16.82 -11.71
CA CYS A 164 -1.86 16.39 -12.06
C CYS A 164 -1.80 15.06 -12.81
N GLY A 165 -2.91 14.33 -12.96
CA GLY A 165 -2.94 13.06 -13.68
C GLY A 165 -2.28 11.89 -12.94
N ARG A 166 -1.92 12.08 -11.67
CA ARG A 166 -1.21 11.10 -10.83
C ARG A 166 -1.95 10.84 -9.53
N CYS A 167 -1.86 9.61 -9.02
CA CYS A 167 -2.46 9.18 -7.76
C CYS A 167 -1.34 8.75 -6.81
N ASP A 168 -0.57 9.71 -6.33
CA ASP A 168 0.61 9.49 -5.49
C ASP A 168 0.25 9.75 -4.02
N GLY A 169 0.95 9.11 -3.11
CA GLY A 169 0.61 9.14 -1.69
C GLY A 169 1.68 8.56 -0.77
N TYR A 170 1.26 8.19 0.44
CA TYR A 170 2.12 7.55 1.43
C TYR A 170 1.37 6.45 2.19
N ILE A 171 2.11 5.46 2.68
CA ILE A 171 1.60 4.37 3.53
C ILE A 171 1.22 4.95 4.89
N LEU A 172 0.08 4.53 5.44
CA LEU A 172 -0.35 4.94 6.76
C LEU A 172 0.40 4.16 7.85
N GLU A 173 0.91 4.87 8.85
CA GLU A 173 1.69 4.29 9.94
C GLU A 173 1.26 4.86 11.31
N GLY A 174 1.56 4.13 12.39
CA GLY A 174 1.38 4.57 13.77
C GLY A 174 -0.03 5.07 14.11
N LYS A 175 -0.10 6.22 14.80
CA LYS A 175 -1.38 6.80 15.28
C LYS A 175 -2.35 7.16 14.16
N GLU A 176 -1.84 7.53 12.99
CA GLU A 176 -2.69 7.86 11.85
C GLU A 176 -3.38 6.61 11.30
N LEU A 177 -2.63 5.53 11.14
CA LEU A 177 -3.16 4.23 10.76
C LEU A 177 -4.24 3.76 11.75
N GLU A 178 -3.93 3.79 13.05
CA GLU A 178 -4.89 3.41 14.10
C GLU A 178 -6.20 4.21 14.00
N PHE A 179 -6.10 5.52 13.81
CA PHE A 179 -7.25 6.40 13.70
C PHE A 179 -8.17 5.98 12.54
N TYR A 180 -7.61 5.79 11.34
CA TYR A 180 -8.41 5.41 10.17
C TYR A 180 -8.95 3.98 10.28
N VAL A 181 -8.18 3.04 10.83
CA VAL A 181 -8.66 1.67 11.08
C VAL A 181 -9.87 1.69 12.02
N LYS A 182 -9.80 2.43 13.13
CA LYS A 182 -10.92 2.63 14.07
C LYS A 182 -12.15 3.25 13.37
N LYS A 183 -11.95 4.25 12.49
CA LYS A 183 -13.04 4.88 11.73
C LYS A 183 -13.70 3.89 10.74
N MET A 184 -12.90 3.08 10.05
CA MET A 184 -13.41 2.07 9.12
C MET A 184 -14.20 0.97 9.84
N GLN A 185 -13.70 0.46 10.96
CA GLN A 185 -14.39 -0.54 11.78
C GLN A 185 -15.74 -0.03 12.30
N LYS A 186 -15.78 1.19 12.87
CA LYS A 186 -17.03 1.81 13.35
C LYS A 186 -18.06 1.96 12.23
N LYS A 187 -17.61 2.27 11.01
CA LYS A 187 -18.50 2.42 9.85
C LYS A 187 -19.06 1.08 9.38
N LYS A 188 -18.26 0.00 9.42
CA LYS A 188 -18.70 -1.36 9.09
C LYS A 188 -19.71 -1.91 10.12
N GLY A 189 -19.47 -1.67 11.41
CA GLY A 189 -20.39 -2.10 12.47
C GLY A 189 -21.77 -1.45 12.40
N LYS A 190 -21.85 -0.20 11.92
CA LYS A 190 -23.12 0.52 11.71
C LYS A 190 -23.92 0.08 10.47
N SER A 191 -23.30 -0.61 9.51
CA SER A 191 -24.02 -1.12 8.33
C SER A 191 -24.46 -2.57 8.49
N ALA A 192 -24.02 -3.24 9.57
CA ALA A 192 -24.37 -4.62 9.89
C ALA A 192 -25.44 -4.72 10.99
N ALA A 193 -25.82 -3.58 11.58
CA ALA A 193 -26.97 -3.39 12.46
C ALA A 193 -28.03 -2.59 11.71
#